data_AF-A0ABC8JSU4-F1
#
_entry.id   AF-A0ABC8JSU4-F1
#
_cell.length_a   1.000
_cell.length_b   1.000
_cell.length_c   1.000
_cell.angle_alpha   90.00
_cell.angle_beta   90.00
_cell.angle_gamma   90.00
#
_symmetry.space_group_name_H-M   'P 1'
#
loop_
_entity.id
_entity.type
_entity.pdbx_description
1 polymer ?
#
loop_
_entity_poly.entity_id
_entity_poly.type
_entity_poly.pdbx_seq_one_letter_code
_entity_poly.pdbx_strand_id
1 'polypeptide(L)'
;MKRSSSLLIFTVLSLPLISAVGWELSIPSTTTTARSSLQVPEGSPFKIAIFADLHFGEDTWTDWGPRQDANSVNVMSTVLDAETPDFVVYLGDVVTANNIAIHNASLFWDKAISPTRDRNIPWTSLFGNHDDASFVWPLDWFSSSGVPPILCSALSNSSSDDDNDRCGFRGTTRVELIQEELKASNELSYSTTGPKELWPSVSNYVIPVESSDESKRVVALLYFLDSGGGSYPEVISNAQVEWFKTKSNTLNPDLSIPELIFWHIPSKAYKKVAPWMWWITKPCVGSINNEKVAAQEAENGMMKVLEKRSSVKAVFVGHNHGLDWCCPYKDKLWLCFARHTGYGGYGNWPRGSRILEITEMPFRIKSWIRMEDGTVHSEVNLTCDD
;
A
#
# COMPACT_ATOMS: atom_id res chain seq x y z
N MET A 1 -36.45 -76.55 -21.96
CA MET A 1 -37.90 -76.28 -21.87
C MET A 1 -38.11 -74.79 -21.60
N LYS A 2 -38.92 -74.13 -22.44
CA LYS A 2 -39.79 -72.94 -22.20
C LYS A 2 -39.15 -71.71 -21.51
N ARG A 3 -38.93 -70.64 -22.30
CA ARG A 3 -39.73 -69.38 -22.37
C ARG A 3 -39.63 -68.49 -21.13
N SER A 4 -39.12 -67.27 -21.31
CA SER A 4 -40.00 -66.09 -21.32
C SER A 4 -39.25 -64.87 -21.87
N SER A 5 -39.80 -64.31 -22.94
CA SER A 5 -39.38 -63.05 -23.55
C SER A 5 -40.04 -61.90 -22.78
N SER A 6 -39.33 -60.80 -22.57
CA SER A 6 -39.95 -59.51 -22.25
C SER A 6 -39.46 -58.48 -23.26
N LEU A 7 -40.38 -58.10 -24.13
CA LEU A 7 -40.24 -57.11 -25.18
C LEU A 7 -40.57 -55.75 -24.55
N LEU A 8 -39.59 -54.85 -24.40
CA LEU A 8 -39.84 -53.46 -24.02
C LEU A 8 -39.90 -52.61 -25.28
N ILE A 9 -41.08 -52.08 -25.55
CA ILE A 9 -41.41 -51.15 -26.63
C ILE A 9 -40.89 -49.77 -26.20
N PHE A 10 -39.89 -49.23 -26.89
CA PHE A 10 -39.51 -47.82 -26.78
C PHE A 10 -40.30 -47.03 -27.83
N THR A 11 -41.28 -46.25 -27.37
CA THR A 11 -41.95 -45.21 -28.14
C THR A 11 -40.98 -44.07 -28.38
N VAL A 12 -40.64 -43.82 -29.65
CA VAL A 12 -39.87 -42.65 -30.08
C VAL A 12 -40.80 -41.44 -30.09
N LEU A 13 -40.66 -40.54 -29.11
CA LEU A 13 -41.22 -39.19 -29.20
C LEU A 13 -40.25 -38.29 -29.97
N SER A 14 -40.65 -37.89 -31.17
CA SER A 14 -39.97 -36.86 -31.96
C SER A 14 -40.24 -35.47 -31.37
N LEU A 15 -39.19 -34.85 -30.81
CA LEU A 15 -39.17 -33.42 -30.50
C LEU A 15 -38.63 -32.65 -31.71
N PRO A 16 -39.25 -31.51 -32.11
CA PRO A 16 -38.78 -30.73 -33.24
C PRO A 16 -37.44 -30.04 -32.90
N LEU A 17 -36.47 -30.11 -33.83
CA LEU A 17 -35.25 -29.31 -33.75
C LEU A 17 -35.62 -27.82 -33.80
N ILE A 18 -35.48 -27.13 -32.67
CA ILE A 18 -35.42 -25.68 -32.62
C ILE A 18 -34.00 -25.29 -33.04
N SER A 19 -33.85 -24.68 -34.21
CA SER A 19 -32.58 -24.10 -34.64
C SER A 19 -32.24 -22.94 -33.70
N ALA A 20 -31.30 -23.16 -32.79
CA ALA A 20 -30.67 -22.08 -32.05
C ALA A 20 -29.81 -21.27 -33.03
N VAL A 21 -30.36 -20.17 -33.53
CA VAL A 21 -29.57 -19.11 -34.15
C VAL A 21 -28.70 -18.54 -33.05
N GLY A 22 -27.42 -18.91 -33.05
CA GLY A 22 -26.43 -18.42 -32.09
C GLY A 22 -26.27 -16.92 -32.28
N TRP A 23 -26.79 -16.15 -31.33
CA TRP A 23 -26.36 -14.77 -31.15
C TRP A 23 -25.08 -14.88 -30.34
N GLU A 24 -23.94 -14.89 -31.02
CA GLU A 24 -22.66 -14.60 -30.37
C GLU A 24 -22.77 -13.19 -29.82
N LEU A 25 -23.04 -13.09 -28.52
CA LEU A 25 -22.76 -11.89 -27.75
C LEU A 25 -21.25 -11.70 -27.83
N SER A 26 -20.81 -10.88 -28.79
CA SER A 26 -19.46 -10.34 -28.81
C SER A 26 -19.29 -9.50 -27.55
N ILE A 27 -18.77 -10.14 -26.50
CA ILE A 27 -18.27 -9.47 -25.31
C ILE A 27 -17.18 -8.51 -25.82
N PRO A 28 -17.30 -7.20 -25.58
CA PRO A 28 -16.24 -6.27 -25.94
C PRO A 28 -14.98 -6.74 -25.22
N SER A 29 -13.96 -7.13 -25.98
CA SER A 29 -12.62 -7.25 -25.44
C SER A 29 -12.24 -5.85 -24.96
N THR A 30 -12.31 -5.64 -23.65
CA THR A 30 -11.65 -4.52 -23.01
C THR A 30 -10.19 -4.60 -23.43
N THR A 31 -9.81 -3.66 -24.29
CA THR A 31 -8.43 -3.46 -24.69
C THR A 31 -7.74 -2.95 -23.44
N THR A 32 -7.17 -3.85 -22.64
CA THR A 32 -6.30 -3.47 -21.53
C THR A 32 -5.08 -2.81 -22.17
N THR A 33 -5.07 -1.48 -22.20
CA THR A 33 -3.88 -0.71 -22.57
C THR A 33 -2.74 -1.23 -21.70
N ALA A 34 -1.73 -1.85 -22.31
CA ALA A 34 -0.59 -2.39 -21.58
C ALA A 34 0.06 -1.23 -20.81
N ARG A 35 0.06 -1.31 -19.47
CA ARG A 35 0.64 -0.29 -18.62
C ARG A 35 2.12 -0.11 -18.96
N SER A 36 2.56 1.14 -19.12
CA SER A 36 3.97 1.46 -19.40
C SER A 36 4.88 0.94 -18.29
N SER A 37 6.10 0.50 -18.63
CA SER A 37 7.07 0.13 -17.59
C SER A 37 7.58 1.37 -16.84
N LEU A 38 7.91 1.21 -15.56
CA LEU A 38 8.46 2.27 -14.71
C LEU A 38 9.95 2.40 -15.00
N GLN A 39 10.40 3.57 -15.45
CA GLN A 39 11.76 3.74 -15.99
C GLN A 39 12.53 4.86 -15.28
N VAL A 40 13.84 4.66 -15.12
CA VAL A 40 14.79 5.71 -14.75
C VAL A 40 14.92 6.68 -15.93
N PRO A 41 14.68 7.99 -15.76
CA PRO A 41 14.79 8.94 -16.86
C PRO A 41 16.25 9.06 -17.35
N GLU A 42 16.42 9.37 -18.62
CA GLU A 42 17.76 9.50 -19.21
C GLU A 42 18.52 10.68 -18.58
N GLY A 43 19.71 10.41 -18.03
CA GLY A 43 20.60 11.44 -17.50
C GLY A 43 20.20 12.03 -16.14
N SER A 44 19.17 11.51 -15.48
CA SER A 44 18.77 11.91 -14.12
C SER A 44 18.51 10.70 -13.22
N PRO A 45 18.61 10.85 -11.88
CA PRO A 45 18.21 9.78 -10.98
C PRO A 45 16.68 9.59 -11.00
N PHE A 46 16.25 8.40 -10.60
CA PHE A 46 14.85 8.06 -10.36
C PHE A 46 14.48 8.32 -8.90
N LYS A 47 13.48 9.17 -8.66
CA LYS A 47 13.06 9.57 -7.31
C LYS A 47 11.71 9.00 -6.92
N ILE A 48 11.63 8.53 -5.67
CA ILE A 48 10.41 8.03 -5.04
C ILE A 48 10.11 8.86 -3.79
N ALA A 49 8.91 9.44 -3.71
CA ALA A 49 8.39 9.97 -2.45
C ALA A 49 7.60 8.88 -1.73
N ILE A 50 7.88 8.69 -0.44
CA ILE A 50 7.21 7.68 0.40
C ILE A 50 6.31 8.42 1.39
N PHE A 51 5.00 8.28 1.20
CA PHE A 51 4.00 8.82 2.12
C PHE A 51 3.49 7.70 3.01
N ALA A 52 3.63 7.87 4.33
CA ALA A 52 3.17 6.91 5.32
C ALA A 52 2.25 7.60 6.32
N ASP A 53 1.30 6.84 6.87
CA ASP A 53 0.49 7.26 8.02
C ASP A 53 -0.24 8.58 7.74
N LEU A 54 -1.00 8.62 6.64
CA LEU A 54 -1.76 9.82 6.23
C LEU A 54 -3.04 10.01 7.04
N HIS A 55 -3.68 8.91 7.42
CA HIS A 55 -4.85 8.86 8.29
C HIS A 55 -6.04 9.71 7.82
N PHE A 56 -6.34 9.70 6.52
CA PHE A 56 -7.48 10.45 6.00
C PHE A 56 -8.81 9.95 6.57
N GLY A 57 -9.74 10.88 6.78
CA GLY A 57 -11.11 10.57 7.20
C GLY A 57 -11.30 10.36 8.70
N GLU A 58 -10.33 10.75 9.53
CA GLU A 58 -10.51 10.80 10.98
C GLU A 58 -11.52 11.90 11.38
N ASP A 59 -12.38 11.61 12.36
CA ASP A 59 -13.32 12.52 13.04
C ASP A 59 -14.15 13.38 12.06
N THR A 60 -14.65 12.74 11.01
CA THR A 60 -15.35 13.40 9.88
C THR A 60 -16.66 14.09 10.25
N TRP A 61 -17.20 13.81 11.43
CA TRP A 61 -18.39 14.45 11.99
C TRP A 61 -18.07 15.75 12.76
N THR A 62 -16.81 16.17 12.81
CA THR A 62 -16.40 17.49 13.30
C THR A 62 -15.66 18.28 12.21
N ASP A 63 -15.48 19.58 12.41
CA ASP A 63 -14.66 20.39 11.51
C ASP A 63 -13.15 20.07 11.64
N TRP A 64 -12.70 19.35 12.67
CA TRP A 64 -11.27 19.09 12.90
C TRP A 64 -10.71 18.11 11.87
N GLY A 65 -11.42 17.01 11.61
CA GLY A 65 -11.01 15.96 10.68
C GLY A 65 -10.75 16.45 9.26
N PRO A 66 -11.75 17.07 8.58
CA PRO A 66 -11.56 17.64 7.25
C PRO A 66 -10.43 18.68 7.16
N ARG A 67 -10.15 19.41 8.24
CA ARG A 67 -9.00 20.32 8.33
C ARG A 67 -7.67 19.56 8.36
N GLN A 68 -7.59 18.42 9.05
CA GLN A 68 -6.39 17.59 9.04
C GLN A 68 -6.14 17.00 7.66
N ASP A 69 -7.17 16.47 6.99
CA ASP A 69 -7.03 16.00 5.60
C ASP A 69 -6.47 17.11 4.68
N ALA A 70 -6.98 18.34 4.81
CA ALA A 70 -6.50 19.47 4.02
C ALA A 70 -5.03 19.82 4.34
N ASN A 71 -4.63 19.76 5.61
CA ASN A 71 -3.24 19.93 6.00
C ASN A 71 -2.35 18.82 5.44
N SER A 72 -2.79 17.55 5.47
CA SER A 72 -2.10 16.42 4.83
C SER A 72 -1.90 16.66 3.33
N VAL A 73 -2.92 17.17 2.63
CA VAL A 73 -2.83 17.56 1.21
C VAL A 73 -1.77 18.65 0.99
N ASN A 74 -1.68 19.63 1.89
CA ASN A 74 -0.67 20.69 1.81
C ASN A 74 0.75 20.11 1.99
N VAL A 75 0.98 19.22 2.95
CA VAL A 75 2.27 18.54 3.14
C VAL A 75 2.67 17.77 1.90
N MET A 76 1.77 16.90 1.39
CA MET A 76 2.03 16.11 0.19
C MET A 76 2.34 17.03 -0.99
N SER A 77 1.56 18.09 -1.19
CA SER A 77 1.80 19.05 -2.28
C SER A 77 3.17 19.71 -2.16
N THR A 78 3.56 20.20 -0.98
CA THR A 78 4.89 20.77 -0.74
C THR A 78 6.01 19.79 -1.07
N VAL A 79 5.89 18.53 -0.64
CA VAL A 79 6.90 17.50 -0.92
C VAL A 79 6.97 17.21 -2.43
N LEU A 80 5.83 17.00 -3.08
CA LEU A 80 5.76 16.69 -4.51
C LEU A 80 6.33 17.83 -5.36
N ASP A 81 6.03 19.08 -5.01
CA ASP A 81 6.51 20.26 -5.73
C ASP A 81 8.01 20.51 -5.50
N ALA A 82 8.53 20.20 -4.30
CA ALA A 82 9.94 20.39 -3.97
C ALA A 82 10.86 19.28 -4.52
N GLU A 83 10.37 18.03 -4.56
CA GLU A 83 11.18 16.86 -4.92
C GLU A 83 11.00 16.42 -6.37
N THR A 84 9.86 16.76 -6.97
CA THR A 84 9.43 16.34 -8.32
C THR A 84 9.68 14.85 -8.54
N PRO A 85 9.08 13.96 -7.73
CA PRO A 85 9.38 12.53 -7.80
C PRO A 85 8.82 11.89 -9.08
N ASP A 86 9.51 10.87 -9.57
CA ASP A 86 9.06 10.05 -10.70
C ASP A 86 8.00 9.03 -10.27
N PHE A 87 7.93 8.72 -8.96
CA PHE A 87 7.02 7.73 -8.41
C PHE A 87 6.64 8.02 -6.96
N VAL A 88 5.47 7.55 -6.54
CA VAL A 88 5.00 7.66 -5.16
C VAL A 88 4.66 6.30 -4.57
N VAL A 89 5.06 6.08 -3.33
CA VAL A 89 4.66 4.92 -2.53
C VAL A 89 3.78 5.39 -1.37
N TYR A 90 2.53 4.92 -1.33
CA TYR A 90 1.66 5.03 -0.17
C TYR A 90 1.88 3.82 0.75
N LEU A 91 2.61 4.02 1.84
CA LEU A 91 3.16 2.98 2.71
C LEU A 91 2.22 2.63 3.88
N GLY A 92 0.94 2.40 3.60
CA GLY A 92 -0.07 2.02 4.59
C GLY A 92 -0.55 3.15 5.49
N ASP A 93 -1.69 2.89 6.15
CA ASP A 93 -2.45 3.85 6.95
C ASP A 93 -2.77 5.12 6.16
N VAL A 94 -3.23 4.89 4.92
CA VAL A 94 -3.71 5.94 4.02
C VAL A 94 -5.01 6.55 4.56
N VAL A 95 -5.90 5.69 5.07
CA VAL A 95 -7.17 6.07 5.68
C VAL A 95 -7.31 5.53 7.10
N THR A 96 -8.12 6.19 7.92
CA THR A 96 -8.43 5.76 9.29
C THR A 96 -9.80 5.07 9.32
N ALA A 97 -9.93 3.88 8.74
CA ALA A 97 -11.24 3.22 8.57
C ALA A 97 -12.00 3.02 9.90
N ASN A 98 -11.28 2.78 10.99
CA ASN A 98 -11.86 2.66 12.31
C ASN A 98 -12.44 3.96 12.88
N ASN A 99 -12.30 5.08 12.20
CA ASN A 99 -12.86 6.38 12.60
C ASN A 99 -13.65 7.06 11.47
N ILE A 100 -14.04 6.30 10.46
CA ILE A 100 -14.86 6.76 9.33
C ILE A 100 -16.28 6.22 9.50
N ALA A 101 -17.22 7.11 9.80
CA ALA A 101 -18.63 6.79 10.05
C ALA A 101 -19.47 6.69 8.75
N ILE A 102 -18.95 6.06 7.69
CA ILE A 102 -19.66 5.89 6.41
C ILE A 102 -19.50 4.48 5.83
N HIS A 103 -20.43 4.10 4.95
CA HIS A 103 -20.44 2.79 4.30
C HIS A 103 -19.23 2.55 3.36
N ASN A 104 -18.67 3.61 2.77
CA ASN A 104 -17.57 3.49 1.81
C ASN A 104 -16.46 4.53 2.03
N ALA A 105 -15.31 4.08 2.53
CA ALA A 105 -14.11 4.89 2.76
C ALA A 105 -13.31 5.19 1.48
N SER A 106 -13.68 4.64 0.31
CA SER A 106 -12.95 4.84 -0.94
C SER A 106 -12.85 6.31 -1.36
N LEU A 107 -13.78 7.16 -0.93
CA LEU A 107 -13.70 8.62 -1.13
C LEU A 107 -12.48 9.23 -0.44
N PHE A 108 -12.16 8.78 0.78
CA PHE A 108 -10.97 9.26 1.52
C PHE A 108 -9.69 8.71 0.91
N TRP A 109 -9.72 7.48 0.41
CA TRP A 109 -8.62 6.91 -0.37
C TRP A 109 -8.35 7.74 -1.63
N ASP A 110 -9.41 8.06 -2.40
CA ASP A 110 -9.33 8.90 -3.60
C ASP A 110 -8.77 10.30 -3.29
N LYS A 111 -9.24 10.91 -2.19
CA LYS A 111 -8.76 12.20 -1.72
C LYS A 111 -7.28 12.15 -1.33
N ALA A 112 -6.83 11.09 -0.64
CA ALA A 112 -5.44 10.93 -0.23
C ALA A 112 -4.49 10.77 -1.42
N ILE A 113 -4.91 10.07 -2.48
CA ILE A 113 -4.10 9.90 -3.70
C ILE A 113 -4.18 11.09 -4.67
N SER A 114 -5.15 11.98 -4.50
CA SER A 114 -5.40 13.09 -5.43
C SER A 114 -4.19 14.01 -5.68
N PRO A 115 -3.35 14.41 -4.70
CA PRO A 115 -2.24 15.33 -4.98
C PRO A 115 -1.20 14.75 -5.94
N THR A 116 -1.03 13.42 -5.89
CA THR A 116 -0.14 12.66 -6.77
C THR A 116 -0.77 12.48 -8.15
N ARG A 117 -2.05 12.07 -8.19
CA ARG A 117 -2.82 11.90 -9.42
C ARG A 117 -2.91 13.19 -10.22
N ASP A 118 -3.21 14.31 -9.58
CA ASP A 118 -3.40 15.61 -10.22
C ASP A 118 -2.10 16.15 -10.85
N ARG A 119 -0.95 15.66 -10.40
CA ARG A 119 0.38 15.93 -10.96
C ARG A 119 0.81 14.91 -12.02
N ASN A 120 -0.06 13.94 -12.35
CA ASN A 120 0.22 12.86 -13.29
C ASN A 120 1.46 12.04 -12.92
N ILE A 121 1.74 11.90 -11.62
CA ILE A 121 2.86 11.10 -11.11
C ILE A 121 2.33 9.67 -10.88
N PRO A 122 2.98 8.62 -11.40
CA PRO A 122 2.57 7.25 -11.12
C PRO A 122 2.79 6.90 -9.64
N TRP A 123 1.94 6.04 -9.09
CA TRP A 123 2.01 5.65 -7.67
C TRP A 123 1.75 4.18 -7.45
N THR A 124 1.99 3.72 -6.24
CA THR A 124 1.56 2.40 -5.76
C THR A 124 1.21 2.49 -4.28
N SER A 125 0.36 1.58 -3.81
CA SER A 125 -0.12 1.55 -2.44
C SER A 125 -0.03 0.15 -1.81
N LEU A 126 0.26 0.13 -0.52
CA LEU A 126 0.13 -1.06 0.31
C LEU A 126 -0.68 -0.72 1.56
N PHE A 127 -1.19 -1.76 2.23
CA PHE A 127 -2.08 -1.60 3.38
C PHE A 127 -1.32 -1.54 4.71
N GLY A 128 -1.83 -0.69 5.60
CA GLY A 128 -1.54 -0.66 7.02
C GLY A 128 -2.70 -1.19 7.87
N ASN A 129 -2.55 -1.11 9.19
CA ASN A 129 -3.52 -1.67 10.12
C ASN A 129 -4.79 -0.81 10.27
N HIS A 130 -4.76 0.47 9.89
CA HIS A 130 -5.94 1.34 9.97
C HIS A 130 -6.82 1.30 8.72
N ASP A 131 -6.26 0.90 7.57
CA ASP A 131 -6.93 1.04 6.27
C ASP A 131 -8.24 0.24 6.15
N ASP A 132 -8.37 -0.86 6.89
CA ASP A 132 -9.59 -1.67 6.94
C ASP A 132 -10.00 -2.07 8.37
N ALA A 133 -9.56 -1.30 9.36
CA ALA A 133 -9.91 -1.53 10.75
C ALA A 133 -11.42 -1.33 11.01
N SER A 134 -11.97 -2.12 11.93
CA SER A 134 -13.38 -2.00 12.32
C SER A 134 -13.66 -0.67 13.01
N PHE A 135 -14.82 -0.07 12.72
CA PHE A 135 -15.24 1.19 13.33
C PHE A 135 -15.21 1.12 14.86
N VAL A 136 -14.56 2.12 15.48
CA VAL A 136 -14.49 2.30 16.92
C VAL A 136 -15.48 3.37 17.32
N TRP A 137 -16.47 2.99 18.12
CA TRP A 137 -17.50 3.89 18.63
C TRP A 137 -16.91 4.90 19.63
N PRO A 138 -16.99 6.22 19.36
CA PRO A 138 -16.55 7.23 20.32
C PRO A 138 -17.40 7.17 21.60
N LEU A 139 -16.77 7.01 22.77
CA LEU A 139 -17.48 6.90 24.04
C LEU A 139 -18.34 8.13 24.36
N ASP A 140 -17.89 9.32 23.93
CA ASP A 140 -18.61 10.58 24.12
C ASP A 140 -19.96 10.62 23.39
N TRP A 141 -20.17 9.78 22.36
CA TRP A 141 -21.47 9.66 21.69
C TRP A 141 -22.55 9.05 22.59
N PHE A 142 -22.15 8.34 23.65
CA PHE A 142 -23.07 7.79 24.66
C PHE A 142 -23.26 8.74 25.87
N SER A 143 -22.73 9.96 25.78
CA SER A 143 -23.02 11.04 26.73
C SER A 143 -24.32 11.77 26.37
N SER A 144 -24.65 12.83 27.11
CA SER A 144 -25.81 13.70 26.81
C SER A 144 -25.74 14.39 25.45
N SER A 145 -24.54 14.49 24.85
CA SER A 145 -24.36 15.07 23.52
C SER A 145 -24.92 14.18 22.40
N GLY A 146 -25.02 12.87 22.64
CA GLY A 146 -25.50 11.89 21.67
C GLY A 146 -24.55 11.67 20.49
N VAL A 147 -25.01 10.84 19.54
CA VAL A 147 -24.33 10.60 18.25
C VAL A 147 -24.49 11.86 17.38
N PRO A 148 -23.40 12.47 16.88
CA PRO A 148 -23.45 13.59 15.95
C PRO A 148 -24.21 13.23 14.66
N PRO A 149 -24.83 14.21 13.97
CA PRO A 149 -25.44 13.97 12.66
C PRO A 149 -24.41 13.45 11.66
N ILE A 150 -24.70 12.32 11.02
CA ILE A 150 -23.82 11.70 10.02
C ILE A 150 -24.24 12.18 8.64
N LEU A 151 -23.30 12.71 7.87
CA LEU A 151 -23.51 13.14 6.48
C LEU A 151 -23.43 11.93 5.54
N CYS A 152 -24.54 11.20 5.38
CA CYS A 152 -24.67 10.21 4.32
C CYS A 152 -25.04 10.93 3.01
N SER A 153 -24.13 10.96 2.02
CA SER A 153 -24.40 11.59 0.72
C SER A 153 -25.58 10.90 0.03
N ALA A 154 -26.72 11.59 -0.05
CA ALA A 154 -27.89 11.15 -0.80
C ALA A 154 -27.64 11.36 -2.30
N LEU A 155 -27.10 10.35 -2.99
CA LEU A 155 -27.17 10.31 -4.44
C LEU A 155 -28.63 9.98 -4.86
N SER A 156 -29.35 11.06 -5.19
CA SER A 156 -30.60 11.21 -5.97
C SER A 156 -31.64 10.06 -6.01
N ASN A 157 -32.85 10.40 -5.53
CA ASN A 157 -34.17 9.98 -6.00
C ASN A 157 -34.35 8.54 -6.51
N SER A 158 -34.41 7.58 -5.59
CA SER A 158 -35.15 6.34 -5.83
C SER A 158 -36.06 6.07 -4.63
N SER A 159 -37.35 6.30 -4.81
CA SER A 159 -38.39 5.94 -3.84
C SER A 159 -38.56 4.42 -3.81
N SER A 160 -37.81 3.76 -2.94
CA SER A 160 -38.03 2.36 -2.58
C SER A 160 -37.63 2.20 -1.11
N ASP A 161 -38.49 1.56 -0.33
CA ASP A 161 -38.42 1.35 1.14
C ASP A 161 -37.20 0.53 1.64
N ASP A 162 -36.10 0.48 0.87
CA ASP A 162 -34.80 -0.12 1.20
C ASP A 162 -33.75 0.94 1.63
N ASP A 163 -34.21 2.13 2.05
CA ASP A 163 -33.36 3.29 2.38
C ASP A 163 -32.65 3.15 3.75
N ASN A 164 -32.86 2.05 4.46
CA ASN A 164 -32.32 1.81 5.81
C ASN A 164 -30.88 1.26 5.83
N ASP A 165 -30.30 0.94 4.66
CA ASP A 165 -28.98 0.31 4.54
C ASP A 165 -27.87 1.28 4.05
N ARG A 166 -28.22 2.53 3.72
CA ARG A 166 -27.28 3.52 3.14
C ARG A 166 -26.40 4.24 4.16
N CYS A 167 -26.77 4.22 5.43
CA CYS A 167 -25.92 4.61 6.56
C CYS A 167 -25.42 3.37 7.35
N GLY A 168 -25.29 2.22 6.68
CA GLY A 168 -24.70 1.03 7.29
C GLY A 168 -23.22 1.25 7.62
N PHE A 169 -22.87 1.16 8.90
CA PHE A 169 -21.48 1.12 9.39
C PHE A 169 -20.84 -0.21 9.04
N ARG A 170 -20.57 -0.44 7.76
CA ARG A 170 -20.02 -1.70 7.26
C ARG A 170 -18.48 -1.67 7.15
N GLY A 171 -17.88 -0.48 7.16
CA GLY A 171 -16.47 -0.29 6.84
C GLY A 171 -16.18 -0.63 5.37
N THR A 172 -14.94 -0.41 4.93
CA THR A 172 -14.49 -0.80 3.59
C THR A 172 -13.31 -1.74 3.74
N THR A 173 -13.41 -2.91 3.13
CA THR A 173 -12.34 -3.90 3.18
C THR A 173 -11.16 -3.48 2.32
N ARG A 174 -9.94 -3.93 2.64
CA ARG A 174 -8.77 -3.70 1.79
C ARG A 174 -8.94 -4.21 0.34
N VAL A 175 -9.72 -5.28 0.14
CA VAL A 175 -10.04 -5.80 -1.20
C VAL A 175 -10.91 -4.80 -1.96
N GLU A 176 -11.92 -4.21 -1.32
CA GLU A 176 -12.74 -3.16 -1.93
C GLU A 176 -11.90 -1.91 -2.20
N LEU A 177 -11.04 -1.47 -1.27
CA LEU A 177 -10.17 -0.31 -1.47
C LEU A 177 -9.25 -0.46 -2.68
N ILE A 178 -8.53 -1.59 -2.81
CA ILE A 178 -7.65 -1.78 -3.97
C ILE A 178 -8.46 -1.96 -5.27
N GLN A 179 -9.65 -2.55 -5.23
CA GLN A 179 -10.52 -2.63 -6.40
C GLN A 179 -10.97 -1.25 -6.87
N GLU A 180 -11.30 -0.35 -5.95
CA GLU A 180 -11.62 1.05 -6.25
C GLU A 180 -10.40 1.78 -6.82
N GLU A 181 -9.21 1.59 -6.25
CA GLU A 181 -7.98 2.17 -6.79
C GLU A 181 -7.68 1.66 -8.20
N LEU A 182 -7.88 0.36 -8.48
CA LEU A 182 -7.59 -0.25 -9.78
C LEU A 182 -8.65 0.00 -10.86
N LYS A 183 -9.69 0.79 -10.58
CA LYS A 183 -10.65 1.20 -11.62
C LYS A 183 -9.94 1.99 -12.73
N ALA A 184 -10.50 1.94 -13.93
CA ALA A 184 -9.93 2.56 -15.14
C ALA A 184 -9.64 4.07 -15.00
N SER A 185 -10.24 4.76 -14.02
CA SER A 185 -9.95 6.15 -13.69
C SER A 185 -8.53 6.40 -13.15
N ASN A 186 -7.79 5.36 -12.77
CA ASN A 186 -6.46 5.46 -12.17
C ASN A 186 -5.41 4.70 -12.99
N GLU A 187 -5.27 5.04 -14.27
CA GLU A 187 -4.28 4.40 -15.17
C GLU A 187 -2.83 4.47 -14.63
N LEU A 188 -2.57 5.44 -13.75
CA LEU A 188 -1.28 5.71 -13.10
C LEU A 188 -0.93 4.83 -11.88
N SER A 189 -1.85 4.03 -11.31
CA SER A 189 -1.54 3.26 -10.07
C SER A 189 -0.94 1.87 -10.31
N TYR A 190 0.36 1.70 -10.13
CA TYR A 190 1.10 0.44 -10.29
C TYR A 190 0.78 -0.63 -9.22
N SER A 191 -0.14 -0.34 -8.31
CA SER A 191 -0.65 -1.31 -7.34
C SER A 191 -1.18 -2.55 -8.04
N THR A 192 -1.02 -3.70 -7.39
CA THR A 192 -1.69 -4.94 -7.83
C THR A 192 -2.08 -5.76 -6.61
N THR A 193 -3.06 -6.65 -6.79
CA THR A 193 -3.32 -7.69 -5.78
C THR A 193 -2.29 -8.80 -5.91
N GLY A 194 -1.82 -9.31 -4.78
CA GLY A 194 -0.96 -10.49 -4.75
C GLY A 194 -1.68 -11.80 -5.11
N PRO A 195 -0.93 -12.91 -5.23
CA PRO A 195 -1.49 -14.23 -5.45
C PRO A 195 -2.52 -14.60 -4.38
N LYS A 196 -3.62 -15.26 -4.78
CA LYS A 196 -4.72 -15.62 -3.87
C LYS A 196 -4.28 -16.56 -2.75
N GLU A 197 -3.23 -17.33 -3.00
CA GLU A 197 -2.63 -18.27 -2.04
C GLU A 197 -1.98 -17.56 -0.85
N LEU A 198 -1.76 -16.24 -0.93
CA LEU A 198 -1.23 -15.43 0.17
C LEU A 198 -2.33 -14.92 1.10
N TRP A 199 -3.60 -15.24 0.85
CA TRP A 199 -4.70 -14.89 1.76
C TRP A 199 -4.42 -15.44 3.17
N PRO A 200 -4.62 -14.64 4.24
CA PRO A 200 -5.33 -13.37 4.29
C PRO A 200 -4.42 -12.12 4.23
N SER A 201 -3.83 -11.85 3.06
CA SER A 201 -3.05 -10.66 2.73
C SER A 201 -3.31 -10.25 1.27
N VAL A 202 -3.23 -8.94 0.95
CA VAL A 202 -3.69 -8.38 -0.34
C VAL A 202 -2.57 -7.71 -1.14
N SER A 203 -1.88 -6.72 -0.59
CA SER A 203 -0.81 -5.99 -1.31
C SER A 203 0.51 -6.76 -1.27
N ASN A 204 0.67 -7.75 -2.16
CA ASN A 204 1.90 -8.54 -2.29
C ASN A 204 2.37 -8.61 -3.75
N TYR A 205 3.30 -7.76 -4.13
CA TYR A 205 3.73 -7.66 -5.53
C TYR A 205 5.14 -7.07 -5.64
N VAL A 206 5.66 -7.07 -6.86
CA VAL A 206 6.98 -6.54 -7.19
C VAL A 206 6.88 -5.67 -8.43
N ILE A 207 7.49 -4.49 -8.37
CA ILE A 207 7.58 -3.54 -9.49
C ILE A 207 9.05 -3.43 -9.90
N PRO A 208 9.42 -3.82 -11.13
CA PRO A 208 10.74 -3.53 -11.67
C PRO A 208 10.83 -2.05 -12.08
N VAL A 209 11.96 -1.43 -11.76
CA VAL A 209 12.37 -0.13 -12.32
C VAL A 209 13.39 -0.43 -13.40
N GLU A 210 13.13 -0.03 -14.63
CA GLU A 210 13.95 -0.31 -15.82
C GLU A 210 14.79 0.91 -16.22
N SER A 211 15.87 0.70 -16.96
CA SER A 211 16.56 1.80 -17.63
C SER A 211 15.67 2.38 -18.74
N SER A 212 15.79 3.68 -19.00
CA SER A 212 15.16 4.31 -20.15
C SER A 212 15.80 3.90 -21.49
N ASP A 213 17.02 3.37 -21.47
CA ASP A 213 17.74 2.94 -22.67
C ASP A 213 17.05 1.79 -23.44
N GLU A 214 17.58 1.46 -24.62
CA GLU A 214 17.03 0.38 -25.47
C GLU A 214 17.12 -1.01 -24.83
N SER A 215 18.02 -1.20 -23.85
CA SER A 215 18.18 -2.50 -23.19
C SER A 215 17.02 -2.83 -22.25
N LYS A 216 16.31 -1.80 -21.75
CA LYS A 216 15.26 -1.93 -20.72
C LYS A 216 15.70 -2.78 -19.53
N ARG A 217 16.99 -2.74 -19.21
CA ARG A 217 17.57 -3.50 -18.11
C ARG A 217 16.93 -3.08 -16.79
N VAL A 218 16.58 -4.05 -15.95
CA VAL A 218 16.08 -3.76 -14.60
C VAL A 218 17.20 -3.19 -13.74
N VAL A 219 16.99 -1.98 -13.24
CA VAL A 219 17.90 -1.21 -12.37
C VAL A 219 17.65 -1.51 -10.90
N ALA A 220 16.38 -1.70 -10.51
CA ALA A 220 16.00 -2.06 -9.14
C ALA A 220 14.68 -2.86 -9.11
N LEU A 221 14.49 -3.66 -8.07
CA LEU A 221 13.22 -4.35 -7.79
C LEU A 221 12.60 -3.83 -6.49
N LEU A 222 11.37 -3.32 -6.58
CA LEU A 222 10.61 -2.81 -5.45
C LEU A 222 9.59 -3.86 -5.01
N TYR A 223 9.76 -4.46 -3.84
CA TYR A 223 8.84 -5.46 -3.29
C TYR A 223 7.90 -4.83 -2.26
N PHE A 224 6.61 -5.08 -2.42
CA PHE A 224 5.55 -4.61 -1.54
C PHE A 224 4.93 -5.82 -0.87
N LEU A 225 4.85 -5.78 0.46
CA LEU A 225 4.24 -6.84 1.26
C LEU A 225 3.22 -6.25 2.22
N ASP A 226 2.13 -6.98 2.38
CA ASP A 226 1.07 -6.66 3.32
C ASP A 226 1.42 -7.24 4.70
N SER A 227 1.72 -6.37 5.66
CA SER A 227 2.05 -6.75 7.04
C SER A 227 0.83 -7.08 7.91
N GLY A 228 -0.38 -7.03 7.34
CA GLY A 228 -1.63 -7.28 8.05
C GLY A 228 -2.04 -6.14 8.98
N GLY A 229 -2.74 -6.49 10.06
CA GLY A 229 -3.42 -5.52 10.93
C GLY A 229 -4.84 -5.17 10.46
N GLY A 230 -5.56 -4.39 11.25
CA GLY A 230 -6.94 -4.00 10.97
C GLY A 230 -7.89 -5.20 11.08
N SER A 231 -8.44 -5.65 9.96
CA SER A 231 -9.28 -6.85 9.94
C SER A 231 -8.47 -8.17 9.94
N TYR A 232 -7.13 -8.09 9.95
CA TYR A 232 -6.21 -9.24 9.88
C TYR A 232 -5.15 -9.22 10.98
N PRO A 233 -4.52 -10.37 11.29
CA PRO A 233 -3.37 -10.40 12.20
C PRO A 233 -2.20 -9.57 11.68
N GLU A 234 -1.47 -8.90 12.57
CA GLU A 234 -0.27 -8.11 12.22
C GLU A 234 0.93 -9.03 11.97
N VAL A 235 0.91 -9.74 10.84
CA VAL A 235 1.92 -10.74 10.51
C VAL A 235 2.38 -10.69 9.05
N ILE A 236 3.68 -10.94 8.83
CA ILE A 236 4.17 -11.47 7.56
C ILE A 236 4.16 -12.99 7.64
N SER A 237 3.31 -13.65 6.86
CA SER A 237 3.08 -15.11 6.92
C SER A 237 4.22 -15.96 6.33
N ASN A 238 4.27 -17.24 6.70
CA ASN A 238 5.16 -18.21 6.02
C ASN A 238 4.90 -18.30 4.51
N ALA A 239 3.64 -18.15 4.07
CA ALA A 239 3.28 -18.18 2.66
C ALA A 239 3.91 -16.98 1.92
N GLN A 240 3.87 -15.78 2.51
CA GLN A 240 4.55 -14.59 1.97
C GLN A 240 6.08 -14.77 1.96
N VAL A 241 6.67 -15.40 2.98
CA VAL A 241 8.11 -15.74 3.03
C VAL A 241 8.50 -16.64 1.86
N GLU A 242 7.76 -17.73 1.61
CA GLU A 242 8.05 -18.66 0.52
C GLU A 242 7.77 -18.06 -0.86
N TRP A 243 6.74 -17.22 -0.97
CA TRP A 243 6.48 -16.44 -2.17
C TRP A 243 7.63 -15.48 -2.48
N PHE A 244 8.10 -14.72 -1.49
CA PHE A 244 9.23 -13.81 -1.68
C PHE A 244 10.48 -14.57 -2.13
N LYS A 245 10.82 -15.70 -1.49
CA LYS A 245 11.96 -16.53 -1.90
C LYS A 245 11.83 -17.00 -3.35
N THR A 246 10.67 -17.55 -3.71
CA THR A 246 10.43 -18.05 -5.06
C THR A 246 10.52 -16.91 -6.07
N LYS A 247 9.79 -15.82 -5.84
CA LYS A 247 9.72 -14.69 -6.76
C LYS A 247 11.08 -14.02 -6.93
N SER A 248 11.80 -13.79 -5.84
CA SER A 248 13.12 -13.15 -5.89
C SER A 248 14.19 -14.03 -6.52
N ASN A 249 14.20 -15.34 -6.28
CA ASN A 249 15.10 -16.27 -6.97
C ASN A 249 14.77 -16.41 -8.46
N THR A 250 13.51 -16.27 -8.87
CA THR A 250 13.13 -16.26 -10.29
C THR A 250 13.56 -14.97 -10.99
N LEU A 251 13.34 -13.81 -10.36
CA LEU A 251 13.62 -12.51 -10.98
C LEU A 251 15.09 -12.09 -10.91
N ASN A 252 15.80 -12.52 -9.88
CA ASN A 252 17.16 -12.09 -9.59
C ASN A 252 17.97 -13.25 -8.97
N PRO A 253 18.22 -14.33 -9.74
CA PRO A 253 18.89 -15.54 -9.26
C PRO A 253 20.36 -15.31 -8.88
N ASP A 254 21.02 -14.35 -9.52
CA ASP A 254 22.44 -14.04 -9.32
C ASP A 254 22.68 -12.91 -8.31
N LEU A 255 21.60 -12.34 -7.75
CA LEU A 255 21.63 -11.25 -6.76
C LEU A 255 22.26 -9.96 -7.32
N SER A 256 22.29 -9.78 -8.64
CA SER A 256 22.90 -8.62 -9.30
C SER A 256 22.04 -7.37 -9.22
N ILE A 257 20.71 -7.52 -9.19
CA ILE A 257 19.77 -6.40 -9.15
C ILE A 257 19.52 -6.01 -7.69
N PRO A 258 19.67 -4.73 -7.30
CA PRO A 258 19.35 -4.27 -5.96
C PRO A 258 17.84 -4.32 -5.68
N GLU A 259 17.49 -4.72 -4.46
CA GLU A 259 16.11 -4.96 -4.03
C GLU A 259 15.77 -4.06 -2.83
N LEU A 260 14.62 -3.41 -2.90
CA LEU A 260 14.07 -2.55 -1.85
C LEU A 260 12.72 -3.09 -1.42
N ILE A 261 12.51 -3.17 -0.10
CA ILE A 261 11.33 -3.83 0.47
C ILE A 261 10.47 -2.80 1.19
N PHE A 262 9.17 -2.90 1.02
CA PHE A 262 8.17 -2.01 1.60
C PHE A 262 7.08 -2.85 2.28
N TRP A 263 6.81 -2.58 3.55
CA TRP A 263 5.62 -3.04 4.26
C TRP A 263 5.32 -2.05 5.38
N HIS A 264 4.11 -2.06 5.93
CA HIS A 264 3.70 -1.00 6.86
C HIS A 264 4.25 -1.19 8.30
N ILE A 265 3.94 -2.31 8.96
CA ILE A 265 4.23 -2.50 10.39
C ILE A 265 5.67 -3.01 10.61
N PRO A 266 6.50 -2.37 11.44
CA PRO A 266 7.90 -2.76 11.63
C PRO A 266 8.05 -4.18 12.18
N SER A 267 9.09 -4.88 11.74
CA SER A 267 9.42 -6.19 12.32
C SER A 267 10.11 -6.04 13.69
N LYS A 268 10.20 -7.14 14.44
CA LYS A 268 10.98 -7.18 15.69
C LYS A 268 12.48 -6.89 15.47
N ALA A 269 12.98 -6.87 14.24
CA ALA A 269 14.34 -6.42 13.95
C ALA A 269 14.53 -4.92 14.21
N TYR A 270 13.50 -4.10 13.96
CA TYR A 270 13.52 -2.66 14.25
C TYR A 270 13.72 -2.39 15.74
N LYS A 271 13.05 -3.15 16.62
CA LYS A 271 13.26 -3.09 18.08
C LYS A 271 14.72 -3.34 18.49
N LYS A 272 15.47 -4.13 17.72
CA LYS A 272 16.85 -4.50 18.05
C LYS A 272 17.86 -3.42 17.63
N VAL A 273 17.55 -2.67 16.58
CA VAL A 273 18.43 -1.60 16.07
C VAL A 273 17.98 -0.21 16.50
N ALA A 274 16.82 -0.09 17.14
CA ALA A 274 16.27 1.18 17.58
C ALA A 274 17.30 1.98 18.39
N PRO A 275 17.48 3.28 18.08
CA PRO A 275 18.36 4.15 18.84
C PRO A 275 18.02 4.15 20.33
N TRP A 276 19.05 4.31 21.17
CA TRP A 276 18.88 4.28 22.61
C TRP A 276 18.23 5.58 23.12
N MET A 277 17.17 5.42 23.92
CA MET A 277 16.41 6.52 24.52
C MET A 277 15.79 7.46 23.46
N TRP A 278 16.21 8.72 23.39
CA TRP A 278 15.69 9.73 22.43
C TRP A 278 16.78 10.19 21.43
N TRP A 279 18.01 9.69 21.55
CA TRP A 279 19.15 10.17 20.77
C TRP A 279 19.48 9.23 19.63
N ILE A 280 19.52 9.79 18.42
CA ILE A 280 19.95 9.08 17.22
C ILE A 280 21.45 9.35 17.04
N THR A 281 22.26 8.31 17.21
CA THR A 281 23.72 8.37 17.03
C THR A 281 24.15 7.49 15.88
N LYS A 282 25.28 7.83 15.25
CA LYS A 282 25.88 6.99 14.22
C LYS A 282 26.08 5.55 14.76
N PRO A 283 25.81 4.52 13.94
CA PRO A 283 25.60 4.60 12.49
C PRO A 283 24.15 4.86 12.05
N CYS A 284 23.20 5.04 12.98
CA CYS A 284 21.84 5.42 12.63
C CYS A 284 21.76 6.89 12.16
N VAL A 285 20.81 7.17 11.27
CA VAL A 285 20.55 8.50 10.72
C VAL A 285 19.05 8.76 10.77
N GLY A 286 18.64 9.86 11.37
CA GLY A 286 17.23 10.25 11.53
C GLY A 286 17.13 11.55 12.33
N SER A 287 15.92 12.05 12.53
CA SER A 287 15.65 13.28 13.28
C SER A 287 14.67 13.10 14.45
N ILE A 288 13.88 12.02 14.46
CA ILE A 288 12.88 11.74 15.49
C ILE A 288 13.00 10.28 15.96
N ASN A 289 13.14 10.11 17.28
CA ASN A 289 13.06 8.83 17.98
C ASN A 289 12.21 8.98 19.25
N ASN A 290 10.96 9.42 19.07
CA ASN A 290 10.08 9.90 20.13
C ASN A 290 9.04 8.88 20.61
N GLU A 291 9.25 7.61 20.28
CA GLU A 291 8.46 6.51 20.81
C GLU A 291 9.20 5.17 20.72
N LYS A 292 8.59 4.12 21.27
CA LYS A 292 9.10 2.76 21.13
C LYS A 292 8.52 2.14 19.87
N VAL A 293 9.36 1.41 19.15
CA VAL A 293 8.92 0.61 17.99
C VAL A 293 7.76 -0.31 18.36
N ALA A 294 6.62 -0.13 17.69
CA ALA A 294 5.43 -0.98 17.78
C ALA A 294 5.52 -2.04 16.68
N ALA A 295 6.24 -3.13 16.98
CA ALA A 295 6.51 -4.18 16.00
C ALA A 295 5.36 -5.18 15.88
N GLN A 296 5.18 -5.68 14.66
CA GLN A 296 4.25 -6.73 14.27
C GLN A 296 4.31 -7.96 15.20
N GLU A 297 3.20 -8.69 15.32
CA GLU A 297 3.07 -9.86 16.17
C GLU A 297 4.06 -10.96 15.78
N ALA A 298 4.12 -11.29 14.49
CA ALA A 298 4.99 -12.33 13.95
C ALA A 298 5.42 -12.05 12.52
N GLU A 299 6.70 -12.27 12.23
CA GLU A 299 7.29 -11.99 10.93
C GLU A 299 7.73 -13.26 10.17
N ASN A 300 7.61 -14.40 10.86
CA ASN A 300 7.81 -15.74 10.31
C ASN A 300 9.15 -15.98 9.58
N GLY A 301 10.18 -15.20 9.92
CA GLY A 301 11.55 -15.43 9.49
C GLY A 301 11.92 -14.75 8.17
N MET A 302 11.07 -13.87 7.65
CA MET A 302 11.38 -13.06 6.46
C MET A 302 12.70 -12.28 6.64
N MET A 303 13.02 -11.75 7.83
CA MET A 303 14.24 -10.96 8.09
C MET A 303 15.48 -11.84 8.00
N LYS A 304 15.36 -13.14 8.33
CA LYS A 304 16.45 -14.10 8.13
C LYS A 304 16.68 -14.40 6.65
N VAL A 305 15.64 -14.31 5.82
CA VAL A 305 15.75 -14.44 4.36
C VAL A 305 16.40 -13.20 3.79
N LEU A 306 15.90 -12.00 4.14
CA LEU A 306 16.44 -10.73 3.68
C LEU A 306 17.91 -10.55 4.09
N GLU A 307 18.28 -10.88 5.32
CA GLU A 307 19.67 -10.83 5.80
C GLU A 307 20.63 -11.74 5.01
N LYS A 308 20.13 -12.82 4.41
CA LYS A 308 20.97 -13.74 3.61
C LYS A 308 21.07 -13.33 2.14
N ARG A 309 20.27 -12.35 1.71
CA ARG A 309 20.14 -11.94 0.32
C ARG A 309 20.81 -10.59 0.10
N SER A 310 22.06 -10.62 -0.38
CA SER A 310 22.93 -9.44 -0.50
C SER A 310 22.45 -8.34 -1.45
N SER A 311 21.52 -8.66 -2.35
CA SER A 311 20.83 -7.70 -3.21
C SER A 311 19.88 -6.79 -2.43
N VAL A 312 19.34 -7.21 -1.28
CA VAL A 312 18.44 -6.40 -0.47
C VAL A 312 19.20 -5.27 0.22
N LYS A 313 18.84 -4.01 -0.08
CA LYS A 313 19.54 -2.83 0.44
C LYS A 313 18.82 -2.16 1.59
N ALA A 314 17.49 -2.12 1.54
CA ALA A 314 16.70 -1.50 2.60
C ALA A 314 15.30 -2.11 2.72
N VAL A 315 14.75 -2.00 3.92
CA VAL A 315 13.34 -2.22 4.23
C VAL A 315 12.77 -0.90 4.75
N PHE A 316 11.64 -0.46 4.20
CA PHE A 316 10.93 0.76 4.60
C PHE A 316 9.61 0.43 5.28
N VAL A 317 9.30 1.14 6.36
CA VAL A 317 8.11 0.96 7.21
C VAL A 317 7.51 2.30 7.65
N GLY A 318 6.22 2.28 8.04
CA GLY A 318 5.49 3.40 8.64
C GLY A 318 5.11 3.08 10.10
N HIS A 319 3.83 3.23 10.43
CA HIS A 319 3.12 2.79 11.64
C HIS A 319 3.48 3.57 12.93
N ASN A 320 4.76 3.83 13.14
CA ASN A 320 5.27 4.61 14.25
C ASN A 320 5.45 6.08 13.83
N HIS A 321 4.55 6.95 14.28
CA HIS A 321 4.51 8.35 13.83
C HIS A 321 5.63 9.21 14.40
N GLY A 322 6.20 8.78 15.52
CA GLY A 322 7.31 9.44 16.22
C GLY A 322 8.68 8.91 15.82
N LEU A 323 8.80 8.12 14.75
CA LEU A 323 10.07 7.55 14.28
C LEU A 323 10.31 7.90 12.80
N ASP A 324 11.53 8.30 12.46
CA ASP A 324 11.92 8.57 11.06
C ASP A 324 13.33 8.10 10.71
N TRP A 325 13.98 7.31 11.56
CA TRP A 325 15.37 6.93 11.38
C TRP A 325 15.57 5.75 10.43
N CYS A 326 16.77 5.69 9.85
CA CYS A 326 17.38 4.53 9.21
C CYS A 326 18.54 4.03 10.07
N CYS A 327 18.55 2.73 10.39
CA CYS A 327 19.64 2.09 11.13
C CYS A 327 20.15 0.86 10.36
N PRO A 328 21.48 0.60 10.35
CA PRO A 328 22.02 -0.60 9.76
C PRO A 328 21.61 -1.83 10.57
N TYR A 329 21.22 -2.89 9.86
CA TYR A 329 20.93 -4.19 10.42
C TYR A 329 22.03 -5.18 10.03
N LYS A 330 22.87 -5.51 11.01
CA LYS A 330 24.00 -6.45 10.87
C LYS A 330 24.94 -6.09 9.72
N ASP A 331 25.12 -4.79 9.45
CA ASP A 331 25.96 -4.23 8.39
C ASP A 331 25.66 -4.74 6.97
N LYS A 332 24.42 -5.20 6.73
CA LYS A 332 24.01 -5.79 5.44
C LYS A 332 22.93 -5.01 4.71
N LEU A 333 21.96 -4.49 5.46
CA LEU A 333 20.82 -3.75 4.92
C LEU A 333 20.38 -2.68 5.92
N TRP A 334 19.60 -1.72 5.44
CA TRP A 334 19.04 -0.64 6.24
C TRP A 334 17.59 -0.93 6.63
N LEU A 335 17.25 -0.59 7.88
CA LEU A 335 15.88 -0.61 8.39
C LEU A 335 15.44 0.84 8.60
N CYS A 336 14.43 1.29 7.86
CA CYS A 336 14.10 2.70 7.70
C CYS A 336 12.62 3.00 7.98
N PHE A 337 12.34 3.95 8.86
CA PHE A 337 11.02 4.55 8.99
C PHE A 337 10.82 5.67 7.95
N ALA A 338 9.65 5.74 7.33
CA ALA A 338 9.33 6.66 6.23
C ALA A 338 8.95 8.09 6.66
N ARG A 339 8.82 8.33 7.98
CA ARG A 339 8.20 9.52 8.58
C ARG A 339 6.70 9.64 8.30
N HIS A 340 5.96 9.97 9.35
CA HIS A 340 4.55 10.29 9.29
C HIS A 340 4.29 11.57 8.49
N THR A 341 3.53 11.44 7.40
CA THR A 341 3.20 12.52 6.48
C THR A 341 1.89 13.21 6.83
N GLY A 342 0.92 12.48 7.36
CA GLY A 342 -0.42 12.98 7.64
C GLY A 342 -0.50 13.98 8.77
N TYR A 343 -1.60 14.73 8.81
CA TYR A 343 -2.04 15.45 10.01
C TYR A 343 -3.10 14.68 10.80
N GLY A 344 -3.67 13.60 10.24
CA GLY A 344 -4.46 12.62 10.98
C GLY A 344 -3.58 11.68 11.79
N GLY A 345 -4.19 10.83 12.61
CA GLY A 345 -3.47 9.94 13.52
C GLY A 345 -2.88 10.67 14.73
N TYR A 346 -2.04 9.99 15.50
CA TYR A 346 -1.51 10.56 16.74
C TYR A 346 -0.19 11.35 16.55
N GLY A 347 0.09 12.21 17.51
CA GLY A 347 1.34 12.97 17.60
C GLY A 347 1.27 14.35 16.93
N ASN A 348 2.19 15.23 17.32
CA ASN A 348 2.25 16.63 16.88
C ASN A 348 3.61 17.02 16.29
N TRP A 349 4.41 16.04 15.87
CA TRP A 349 5.72 16.27 15.27
C TRP A 349 5.59 16.92 13.89
N PRO A 350 6.57 17.72 13.43
CA PRO A 350 6.54 18.27 12.08
C PRO A 350 6.40 17.17 11.02
N ARG A 351 5.61 17.43 9.98
CA ARG A 351 5.29 16.46 8.95
C ARG A 351 6.31 16.48 7.82
N GLY A 352 6.40 15.38 7.10
CA GLY A 352 7.30 15.24 5.98
C GLY A 352 7.19 13.88 5.34
N SER A 353 8.14 13.58 4.47
CA SER A 353 8.20 12.33 3.73
C SER A 353 9.64 11.90 3.58
N ARG A 354 9.86 10.59 3.61
CA ARG A 354 11.12 10.00 3.18
C ARG A 354 11.17 9.96 1.67
N ILE A 355 12.27 10.49 1.12
CA ILE A 355 12.58 10.44 -0.29
C ILE A 355 13.64 9.38 -0.51
N LEU A 356 13.54 8.69 -1.64
CA LEU A 356 14.47 7.69 -2.10
C LEU A 356 14.92 8.06 -3.51
N GLU A 357 16.21 8.01 -3.76
CA GLU A 357 16.81 8.34 -5.05
C GLU A 357 17.68 7.18 -5.54
N ILE A 358 17.44 6.74 -6.77
CA ILE A 358 18.18 5.67 -7.44
C ILE A 358 18.92 6.29 -8.63
N THR A 359 20.24 6.34 -8.54
CA THR A 359 21.11 6.74 -9.65
C THR A 359 21.58 5.49 -10.37
N GLU A 360 21.39 5.41 -11.69
CA GLU A 360 21.80 4.22 -12.46
C GLU A 360 23.32 4.15 -12.65
N MET A 361 23.99 5.27 -12.94
CA MET A 361 25.42 5.31 -13.31
C MET A 361 26.16 6.54 -12.70
N PRO A 362 27.19 6.34 -11.85
CA PRO A 362 27.49 5.10 -11.15
C PRO A 362 26.33 4.71 -10.24
N PHE A 363 26.12 3.41 -10.04
CA PHE A 363 24.97 2.93 -9.28
C PHE A 363 25.01 3.43 -7.84
N ARG A 364 23.94 4.07 -7.37
CA ARG A 364 23.81 4.54 -5.99
C ARG A 364 22.36 4.62 -5.56
N ILE A 365 22.10 4.29 -4.29
CA ILE A 365 20.81 4.54 -3.65
C ILE A 365 21.00 5.47 -2.46
N LYS A 366 20.28 6.59 -2.45
CA LYS A 366 20.23 7.56 -1.35
C LYS A 366 18.84 7.69 -0.79
N SER A 367 18.74 8.09 0.48
CA SER A 367 17.47 8.48 1.07
C SER A 367 17.64 9.64 2.05
N TRP A 368 16.64 10.51 2.15
CA TRP A 368 16.60 11.64 3.09
C TRP A 368 15.15 11.90 3.52
N ILE A 369 14.96 12.81 4.47
CA ILE A 369 13.63 13.33 4.84
C ILE A 369 13.45 14.72 4.23
N ARG A 370 12.36 14.92 3.48
CA ARG A 370 11.84 16.22 3.07
C ARG A 370 10.73 16.65 4.03
N MET A 371 10.90 17.83 4.62
CA MET A 371 9.99 18.41 5.58
C MET A 371 8.90 19.26 4.92
N GLU A 372 7.77 19.43 5.61
CA GLU A 372 6.65 20.31 5.18
C GLU A 372 7.03 21.79 5.10
N ASP A 373 8.09 22.21 5.77
CA ASP A 373 8.67 23.57 5.69
C ASP A 373 9.72 23.70 4.57
N GLY A 374 9.91 22.64 3.78
CA GLY A 374 10.87 22.57 2.69
C GLY A 374 12.29 22.21 3.11
N THR A 375 12.60 22.01 4.40
CA THR A 375 13.96 21.61 4.84
C THR A 375 14.28 20.15 4.52
N VAL A 376 15.57 19.81 4.45
CA VAL A 376 16.08 18.45 4.21
C VAL A 376 16.99 18.04 5.34
N HIS A 377 16.75 16.85 5.89
CA HIS A 377 17.60 16.26 6.92
C HIS A 377 17.78 14.76 6.73
N SER A 378 18.68 14.18 7.54
CA SER A 378 18.82 12.73 7.68
C SER A 378 19.14 11.98 6.38
N GLU A 379 20.00 12.58 5.54
CA GLU A 379 20.53 11.93 4.33
C GLU A 379 21.38 10.70 4.69
N VAL A 380 21.13 9.58 4.01
CA VAL A 380 21.83 8.31 4.17
C VAL A 380 22.08 7.65 2.80
N ASN A 381 23.29 7.12 2.62
CA ASN A 381 23.64 6.26 1.49
C ASN A 381 23.26 4.81 1.84
N LEU A 382 22.34 4.23 1.08
CA LEU A 382 21.82 2.87 1.32
C LEU A 382 22.67 1.79 0.63
N THR A 383 23.51 2.20 -0.31
CA THR A 383 24.55 1.38 -0.93
C THR A 383 25.91 1.78 -0.35
N CYS A 384 26.81 0.82 -0.17
CA CYS A 384 28.21 1.14 0.08
C CYS A 384 28.79 1.85 -1.14
N ASP A 385 29.64 2.86 -0.93
CA ASP A 385 30.54 3.31 -1.99
C ASP A 385 31.61 2.21 -2.16
N ASP A 386 31.71 1.62 -3.36
CA ASP A 386 32.72 0.61 -3.69
C ASP A 386 34.17 1.15 -3.63
#